data_AF-A0AAX2A6M2-F1
#
_entry.id   AF-A0AAX2A6M2-F1
#
_cell.length_a   1.000
_cell.length_b   1.000
_cell.length_c   1.000
_cell.angle_alpha   90.00
_cell.angle_beta   90.00
_cell.angle_gamma   90.00
#
_symmetry.space_group_name_H-M   'P 1'
#
loop_
_entity.id
_entity.type
_entity.pdbx_description
1 polymer ?
#
loop_
_entity_poly.entity_id
_entity_poly.type
_entity_poly.pdbx_seq_one_letter_code
_entity_poly.pdbx_strand_id
1 'polypeptide(L)'
;MLLIVSALFSNPIDNSFITKFEYGAMLYENPRGVGCIKCHEKGNKPVVIAKYKEIDKKTKKLVEKKIIAPAINNVSFEVFLDKLRSDKTESKVMPTYFMTNEELKSLYYYIKNIK
;
A
#
# COMPACT_ATOMS: atom_id res chain seq x y z
N MET A 1 1.72 -55.56 -12.87
CA MET A 1 0.71 -54.89 -12.03
C MET A 1 1.34 -53.62 -11.49
N LEU A 2 1.16 -52.49 -12.19
CA LEU A 2 1.76 -51.20 -11.84
C LEU A 2 0.74 -50.43 -10.97
N LEU A 3 0.97 -50.33 -9.67
CA LEU A 3 0.13 -49.54 -8.78
C LEU A 3 0.48 -48.05 -8.93
N ILE A 4 -0.42 -47.29 -9.55
CA ILE A 4 -0.37 -45.83 -9.57
C ILE A 4 -0.94 -45.34 -8.24
N VAL A 5 -0.08 -44.82 -7.36
CA VAL A 5 -0.49 -44.14 -6.13
C VAL A 5 -0.72 -42.68 -6.45
N SER A 6 -1.98 -42.29 -6.67
CA SER A 6 -2.37 -40.89 -6.81
C SER A 6 -2.44 -40.23 -5.43
N ALA A 7 -1.45 -39.40 -5.09
CA ALA A 7 -1.50 -38.57 -3.89
C ALA A 7 -2.57 -37.48 -4.05
N LEU A 8 -3.67 -37.59 -3.30
CA LEU A 8 -4.67 -36.53 -3.18
C LEU A 8 -4.15 -35.48 -2.21
N PHE A 9 -3.68 -34.34 -2.74
CA PHE A 9 -3.36 -33.17 -1.92
C PHE A 9 -4.65 -32.44 -1.55
N SER A 10 -5.03 -32.52 -0.28
CA SER A 10 -6.09 -31.68 0.31
C SER A 10 -5.61 -30.23 0.34
N ASN A 11 -6.33 -29.32 -0.33
CA ASN A 11 -6.11 -27.89 -0.13
C ASN A 11 -6.69 -27.48 1.22
N PRO A 12 -5.96 -26.70 2.04
CA PRO A 12 -6.50 -26.19 3.29
C PRO A 12 -7.76 -25.37 3.02
N ILE A 13 -8.84 -25.70 3.73
CA ILE A 13 -10.11 -24.99 3.64
C ILE A 13 -9.92 -23.61 4.29
N ASP A 14 -10.06 -22.54 3.49
CA ASP A 14 -10.04 -21.17 3.98
C ASP A 14 -11.37 -20.86 4.68
N ASN A 15 -11.35 -20.85 6.02
CA ASN A 15 -12.50 -20.55 6.86
C ASN A 15 -12.69 -19.05 7.12
N SER A 16 -12.00 -18.18 6.37
CA SER A 16 -12.10 -16.73 6.53
C SER A 16 -13.46 -16.23 6.05
N PHE A 17 -14.12 -15.38 6.85
CA PHE A 17 -15.42 -14.78 6.49
C PHE A 17 -15.33 -13.81 5.29
N ILE A 18 -14.14 -13.23 5.06
CA ILE A 18 -13.84 -12.34 3.94
C ILE A 18 -12.58 -12.81 3.22
N THR A 19 -12.50 -12.53 1.93
CA THR A 19 -11.32 -12.82 1.12
C THR A 19 -10.16 -11.89 1.45
N LYS A 20 -8.94 -12.31 1.11
CA LYS A 20 -7.74 -11.48 1.20
C LYS A 20 -7.87 -10.15 0.45
N PHE A 21 -8.59 -10.15 -0.69
CA PHE A 21 -8.84 -8.95 -1.47
C PHE A 21 -9.74 -7.98 -0.73
N GLU A 22 -10.87 -8.46 -0.20
CA GLU A 22 -11.84 -7.65 0.54
C GLU A 22 -11.20 -7.07 1.81
N TYR A 23 -10.43 -7.88 2.54
CA TYR A 23 -9.75 -7.39 3.72
C TYR A 23 -8.71 -6.33 3.39
N GLY A 24 -7.93 -6.53 2.33
CA GLY A 24 -6.98 -5.53 1.84
C GLY A 24 -7.66 -4.24 1.37
N ALA A 25 -8.85 -4.31 0.78
CA ALA A 25 -9.65 -3.15 0.40
C ALA A 25 -10.07 -2.33 1.63
N MET A 26 -10.57 -2.99 2.68
CA MET A 26 -10.93 -2.34 3.93
C MET A 26 -9.72 -1.66 4.59
N LEU A 27 -8.56 -2.33 4.60
CA LEU A 27 -7.31 -1.75 5.11
C LEU A 27 -6.86 -0.56 4.26
N TYR A 28 -7.00 -0.60 2.94
CA TYR A 28 -6.61 0.51 2.07
C TYR A 28 -7.48 1.76 2.29
N GLU A 29 -8.75 1.55 2.58
CA GLU A 29 -9.69 2.63 2.90
C GLU A 29 -9.50 3.16 4.33
N ASN A 30 -9.20 2.28 5.30
CA ASN A 30 -9.04 2.64 6.71
C ASN A 30 -8.04 1.72 7.47
N PRO A 31 -6.73 1.97 7.37
CA PRO A 31 -5.67 1.15 7.99
C PRO A 31 -5.42 1.49 9.48
N ARG A 32 -6.40 2.11 10.19
CA ARG A 32 -6.28 2.75 11.53
C ARG A 32 -5.81 4.21 11.49
N GLY A 33 -6.48 5.05 10.69
CA GLY A 33 -6.17 6.48 10.61
C GLY A 33 -6.52 7.07 9.25
N VAL A 34 -5.58 7.77 8.63
CA VAL A 34 -5.77 8.30 7.27
C VAL A 34 -5.65 7.16 6.26
N GLY A 35 -6.74 6.88 5.56
CA GLY A 35 -6.81 5.90 4.48
C GLY A 35 -5.79 6.14 3.37
N CYS A 36 -5.16 5.08 2.87
CA CYS A 36 -4.23 5.13 1.75
C CYS A 36 -4.90 5.75 0.51
N ILE A 37 -6.20 5.46 0.31
CA ILE A 37 -7.05 6.02 -0.75
C ILE A 37 -7.01 7.55 -0.84
N LYS A 38 -6.83 8.26 0.29
CA LYS A 38 -6.82 9.73 0.32
C LYS A 38 -5.59 10.35 -0.34
N CYS A 39 -4.49 9.62 -0.39
CA CYS A 39 -3.23 10.08 -0.96
C CYS A 39 -2.86 9.35 -2.24
N HIS A 40 -3.24 8.08 -2.38
CA HIS A 40 -2.83 7.23 -3.50
C HIS A 40 -3.94 6.95 -4.51
N GLU A 41 -5.20 7.37 -4.28
CA GLU A 41 -6.34 7.03 -5.15
C GLU A 41 -6.37 5.52 -5.47
N LYS A 42 -6.31 5.11 -6.74
CA LYS A 42 -6.22 3.70 -7.14
C LYS A 42 -4.81 3.10 -7.07
N GLY A 43 -3.80 3.90 -6.72
CA GLY A 43 -2.40 3.50 -6.61
C GLY A 43 -1.68 3.28 -7.96
N ASN A 44 -2.34 3.54 -9.09
CA ASN A 44 -1.81 3.26 -10.44
C ASN A 44 -1.13 4.45 -11.12
N LYS A 45 -1.14 5.63 -10.49
CA LYS A 45 -0.55 6.86 -11.01
C LYS A 45 -0.07 7.76 -9.86
N PRO A 46 0.83 8.72 -10.12
CA PRO A 46 1.14 9.76 -9.16
C PRO A 46 -0.08 10.66 -8.87
N VAL A 47 -0.23 11.08 -7.62
CA VAL A 47 -1.33 11.93 -7.14
C VAL A 47 -0.77 13.17 -6.47
N VAL A 48 -1.26 14.36 -6.86
CA VAL A 48 -0.91 15.61 -6.17
C VAL A 48 -1.76 15.73 -4.92
N ILE A 49 -1.13 15.59 -3.75
CA ILE A 49 -1.80 15.66 -2.44
C ILE A 49 -2.09 17.10 -2.07
N ALA A 50 -1.10 17.98 -2.27
CA ALA A 50 -1.21 19.39 -1.92
C ALA A 50 -0.28 20.25 -2.78
N LYS A 51 -0.64 21.53 -2.91
CA LYS A 51 0.22 22.58 -3.45
C LYS A 51 0.44 23.63 -2.38
N TYR A 52 1.65 24.13 -2.24
CA TYR A 52 1.99 25.18 -1.30
C TYR A 52 3.05 26.10 -1.89
N LYS A 53 3.22 27.28 -1.32
CA LYS A 53 4.26 28.23 -1.74
C LYS A 53 5.29 28.37 -0.62
N GLU A 54 6.56 28.36 -0.98
CA GLU A 54 7.67 28.60 -0.04
C GLU A 54 8.67 29.57 -0.68
N ILE A 55 9.44 30.27 0.14
CA ILE A 55 10.54 31.09 -0.37
C ILE A 55 11.73 30.18 -0.62
N ASP A 56 12.18 30.12 -1.86
CA ASP A 56 13.40 29.39 -2.22
C ASP A 56 14.60 30.00 -1.51
N LYS A 57 15.32 29.19 -0.72
CA LYS A 57 16.41 29.68 0.15
C LYS A 57 17.57 30.29 -0.63
N LYS A 58 17.81 29.86 -1.88
CA LYS A 58 18.91 30.31 -2.75
C LYS A 58 18.52 31.55 -3.55
N THR A 59 17.38 31.51 -4.21
CA THR A 59 16.94 32.58 -5.13
C THR A 59 16.11 33.67 -4.44
N LYS A 60 15.66 33.44 -3.20
CA LYS A 60 14.78 34.32 -2.41
C LYS A 60 13.43 34.62 -3.06
N LYS A 61 13.04 33.87 -4.08
CA LYS A 61 11.74 34.02 -4.77
C LYS A 61 10.70 33.09 -4.14
N LEU A 62 9.44 33.54 -4.15
CA LEU A 62 8.31 32.68 -3.81
C LEU A 62 8.11 31.66 -4.93
N VAL A 63 8.22 30.37 -4.60
CA VAL A 63 8.06 29.25 -5.54
C VAL A 63 6.91 28.36 -5.12
N GLU A 64 6.13 27.89 -6.08
CA GLU A 64 5.13 26.84 -5.84
C GLU A 64 5.81 25.47 -5.77
N LYS A 65 5.45 24.69 -4.76
CA LYS A 65 5.85 23.30 -4.55
C LYS A 65 4.62 22.41 -4.50
N LYS A 66 4.84 21.12 -4.79
CA LYS A 66 3.79 20.10 -4.78
C LYS A 66 4.24 18.92 -3.93
N ILE A 67 3.32 18.38 -3.15
CA ILE A 67 3.48 17.08 -2.50
C ILE A 67 2.83 16.05 -3.42
N ILE A 68 3.61 15.07 -3.86
CA ILE A 68 3.17 14.06 -4.82
C ILE A 68 3.34 12.68 -4.18
N ALA A 69 2.24 11.95 -4.07
CA ALA A 69 2.28 10.52 -3.77
C ALA A 69 2.61 9.75 -5.06
N PRO A 70 3.55 8.80 -5.04
CA PRO A 70 3.87 7.99 -6.22
C PRO A 70 2.79 6.93 -6.49
N ALA A 71 2.83 6.35 -7.69
CA ALA A 71 2.16 5.10 -7.97
C ALA A 71 2.78 3.98 -7.10
N ILE A 72 1.93 3.08 -6.60
CA ILE A 72 2.31 2.01 -5.65
C ILE A 72 1.91 0.61 -6.13
N ASN A 73 1.18 0.49 -7.25
CA ASN A 73 0.78 -0.80 -7.82
C ASN A 73 1.95 -1.62 -8.41
N ASN A 74 3.12 -1.00 -8.60
CA ASN A 74 4.32 -1.66 -9.14
C ASN A 74 5.55 -1.57 -8.21
N VAL A 75 5.34 -1.72 -6.91
CA VAL A 75 6.45 -1.83 -5.93
C VAL A 75 6.64 -3.30 -5.50
N SER A 76 7.89 -3.66 -5.17
CA SER A 76 8.17 -4.96 -4.56
C SER A 76 7.59 -5.03 -3.14
N PHE A 77 7.42 -6.24 -2.62
CA PHE A 77 6.89 -6.41 -1.27
C PHE A 77 7.85 -5.86 -0.21
N GLU A 78 9.16 -5.97 -0.44
CA GLU A 78 10.21 -5.45 0.44
C GLU A 78 10.15 -3.92 0.53
N VAL A 79 10.03 -3.24 -0.62
CA VAL A 79 9.87 -1.78 -0.67
C VAL A 79 8.57 -1.36 0.00
N PHE A 80 7.48 -2.09 -0.23
CA PHE A 80 6.21 -1.83 0.43
C PHE A 80 6.30 -1.92 1.95
N LEU A 81 6.96 -2.97 2.47
CA LEU A 81 7.16 -3.15 3.91
C LEU A 81 8.05 -2.08 4.52
N ASP A 82 9.15 -1.72 3.85
CA ASP A 82 10.05 -0.65 4.28
C ASP A 82 9.28 0.68 4.44
N LYS A 83 8.45 1.04 3.45
CA LYS A 83 7.68 2.29 3.50
C LYS A 83 6.58 2.29 4.54
N LEU A 84 5.88 1.18 4.77
CA LEU A 84 4.81 1.13 5.78
C LEU A 84 5.32 1.06 7.22
N ARG A 85 6.51 0.48 7.43
CA ARG A 85 7.14 0.37 8.76
C ARG A 85 8.05 1.52 9.12
N SER A 86 8.37 2.39 8.16
CA SER A 86 9.20 3.55 8.43
C SER A 86 8.47 4.53 9.34
N ASP A 87 9.15 4.95 10.41
CA ASP A 87 8.65 6.02 11.30
C ASP A 87 8.53 7.36 10.55
N LYS A 88 9.32 7.55 9.47
CA LYS A 88 9.31 8.77 8.65
C LYS A 88 9.69 8.44 7.21
N THR A 89 8.71 8.54 6.31
CA THR A 89 8.99 8.55 4.86
C THR A 89 9.70 9.85 4.45
N GLU A 90 10.31 9.86 3.27
CA GLU A 90 10.98 11.04 2.69
C GLU A 90 10.04 12.25 2.60
N SER A 91 8.74 11.97 2.36
CA SER A 91 7.71 13.00 2.30
C SER A 91 7.34 13.58 3.66
N LYS A 92 7.53 12.82 4.76
CA LYS A 92 7.00 13.07 6.11
C LYS A 92 5.47 13.29 6.17
N VAL A 93 4.77 12.98 5.08
CA VAL A 93 3.32 13.19 4.91
C VAL A 93 2.58 11.86 5.00
N MET A 94 3.18 10.77 4.50
CA MET A 94 2.62 9.43 4.66
C MET A 94 2.68 9.02 6.14
N PRO A 95 1.56 8.67 6.77
CA PRO A 95 1.53 8.26 8.16
C PRO A 95 2.11 6.85 8.34
N THR A 96 2.56 6.56 9.55
CA THR A 96 2.98 5.21 9.96
C THR A 96 1.76 4.41 10.39
N TYR A 97 1.67 3.14 9.98
CA TYR A 97 0.57 2.26 10.33
C TYR A 97 1.06 1.08 11.17
N PHE A 98 0.43 0.86 12.32
CA PHE A 98 0.68 -0.32 13.14
C PHE A 98 -0.19 -1.46 12.62
N MET A 99 0.40 -2.34 11.81
CA MET A 99 -0.27 -3.46 11.16
C MET A 99 0.49 -4.76 11.38
N THR A 100 -0.25 -5.86 11.48
CA THR A 100 0.32 -7.21 11.53
C THR A 100 0.86 -7.65 10.17
N ASN A 101 1.67 -8.70 10.14
CA ASN A 101 2.20 -9.24 8.87
C ASN A 101 1.10 -9.71 7.91
N GLU A 102 0.00 -10.28 8.42
CA GLU A 102 -1.10 -10.77 7.58
C GLU A 102 -1.93 -9.62 7.00
N GLU A 103 -2.11 -8.54 7.77
CA GLU A 103 -2.72 -7.31 7.29
C GLU A 103 -1.87 -6.67 6.18
N LEU A 104 -0.55 -6.59 6.37
CA LEU A 104 0.37 -6.06 5.37
C LEU A 104 0.34 -6.89 4.08
N LYS A 105 0.29 -8.23 4.18
CA LYS A 105 0.14 -9.12 3.02
C LYS A 105 -1.20 -8.93 2.31
N SER A 106 -2.28 -8.69 3.04
CA SER A 106 -3.62 -8.47 2.47
C SER A 106 -3.71 -7.12 1.77
N LEU A 107 -3.20 -6.07 2.40
CA LEU A 107 -3.09 -4.73 1.83
C LEU A 107 -2.23 -4.73 0.56
N TYR A 108 -1.05 -5.38 0.59
CA TYR A 108 -0.20 -5.53 -0.58
C TYR A 108 -0.92 -6.27 -1.71
N TYR A 109 -1.58 -7.40 -1.39
CA TYR A 109 -2.34 -8.16 -2.36
C TYR A 109 -3.43 -7.32 -3.02
N TYR A 110 -4.17 -6.53 -2.25
CA TYR A 110 -5.16 -5.61 -2.79
C TYR A 110 -4.54 -4.57 -3.73
N ILE A 111 -3.47 -3.88 -3.32
CA ILE A 111 -2.79 -2.86 -4.14
C ILE A 111 -2.27 -3.43 -5.47
N LYS A 112 -1.81 -4.69 -5.49
CA LYS A 112 -1.36 -5.36 -6.72
C LYS A 112 -2.50 -5.76 -7.66
N ASN A 113 -3.73 -5.85 -7.17
CA ASN A 113 -4.87 -6.39 -7.91
C ASN A 113 -6.05 -5.40 -8.06
N ILE A 114 -5.95 -4.20 -7.49
CA ILE A 114 -6.93 -3.12 -7.67
C ILE A 114 -6.87 -2.59 -9.12
N LYS A 115 -8.05 -2.35 -9.71
CA LYS A 115 -8.21 -1.89 -11.11
C LYS A 115 -8.36 -0.38 -11.22
#